data_AF-A0ABD5VWF3-F1
#
_entry.id   AF-A0ABD5VWF3-F1
#
_cell.length_a   1.000
_cell.length_b   1.000
_cell.length_c   1.000
_cell.angle_alpha   90.00
_cell.angle_beta   90.00
_cell.angle_gamma   90.00
#
_symmetry.space_group_name_H-M   'P 1'
#
loop_
_entity.id
_entity.type
_entity.pdbx_description
1 polymer ?
#
loop_
_entity_poly.entity_id
_entity_poly.type
_entity_poly.pdbx_seq_one_letter_code
_entity_poly.pdbx_strand_id
1 'polypeptide(L)'
;MSTRNRRVTLALKWHHLDNLSPREVRDRFEDEGIGDYALSTIRDYLNEEPKDEVIKAIEKRHADVRLQAAERYERLYQTAREDHDQLAVEDDPIQRVVPQTQKVPPDADGPIHSPGWEQVEPGDEDWPEWATDRDVVIRFTDDRREVMPGESFPVRGVDGSPKYTSEFVGLRRDQPDLQSRQMTRREMASHLREKADVLGVYSTDINMNVNGELDTSVSLDAEAAAAIREATLDDE
;
A
#
# COMPACT_ATOMS: atom_id res chain seq x y z
N MET A 1 43.07 16.39 -12.97
CA MET A 1 42.53 17.28 -14.02
C MET A 1 43.17 18.66 -13.88
N SER A 2 43.45 19.36 -14.98
CA SER A 2 43.86 20.77 -14.90
C SER A 2 42.68 21.64 -14.43
N THR A 3 42.96 22.79 -13.81
CA THR A 3 41.96 23.80 -13.43
C THR A 3 41.18 24.31 -14.64
N ARG A 4 41.78 24.31 -15.84
CA ARG A 4 41.08 24.61 -17.10
C ARG A 4 40.07 23.53 -17.44
N ASN A 5 40.45 22.26 -17.42
CA ASN A 5 39.52 21.16 -17.73
C ASN A 5 38.31 21.14 -16.79
N ARG A 6 38.52 21.41 -15.49
CA ARG A 6 37.42 21.52 -14.53
C ARG A 6 36.41 22.62 -14.92
N ARG A 7 36.90 23.78 -15.38
CA ARG A 7 36.05 24.90 -15.83
C ARG A 7 35.30 24.56 -17.11
N VAL A 8 35.96 23.94 -18.08
CA VAL A 8 35.35 23.46 -19.33
C VAL A 8 34.22 22.46 -19.02
N THR A 9 34.47 21.48 -18.15
CA THR A 9 33.46 20.50 -17.73
C THR A 9 32.27 21.16 -17.03
N LEU A 10 32.49 22.17 -16.17
CA LEU A 10 31.40 22.91 -15.51
C LEU A 10 30.57 23.72 -16.51
N ALA A 11 31.23 24.44 -17.43
CA ALA A 11 30.56 25.20 -18.47
C ALA A 11 29.69 24.29 -19.36
N LEU A 12 30.24 23.16 -19.83
CA LEU A 12 29.51 22.17 -20.62
C LEU A 12 28.34 21.57 -19.84
N LYS A 13 28.53 21.25 -18.55
CA LYS A 13 27.47 20.73 -17.69
C LYS A 13 26.31 21.72 -17.58
N TRP A 14 26.58 22.97 -17.23
CA TRP A 14 25.56 24.01 -17.07
C TRP A 14 24.86 24.36 -18.37
N HIS A 15 25.60 24.42 -19.47
CA HIS A 15 25.02 24.68 -20.78
C HIS A 15 24.11 23.54 -21.25
N HIS A 16 24.52 22.28 -21.09
CA HIS A 16 23.79 21.13 -21.66
C HIS A 16 22.74 20.53 -20.72
N LEU A 17 22.94 20.56 -19.40
CA LEU A 17 21.96 20.02 -18.45
C LEU A 17 21.00 21.07 -17.92
N ASP A 18 21.48 22.30 -17.67
CA ASP A 18 20.66 23.37 -17.09
C ASP A 18 20.18 24.37 -18.17
N ASN A 19 20.51 24.11 -19.45
CA ASN A 19 20.16 24.93 -20.61
C ASN A 19 20.58 26.41 -20.51
N LEU A 20 21.64 26.68 -19.75
CA LEU A 20 22.14 28.04 -19.54
C LEU A 20 22.82 28.57 -20.80
N SER A 21 22.51 29.81 -21.17
CA SER A 21 23.19 30.53 -22.23
C SER A 21 24.66 30.81 -21.84
N PRO A 22 25.56 31.08 -22.81
CA PRO A 22 26.95 31.43 -22.51
C PRO A 22 27.11 32.62 -21.54
N ARG A 23 26.13 33.53 -21.53
CA ARG A 23 26.12 34.68 -20.62
C ARG A 23 25.74 34.26 -19.20
N GLU A 24 24.73 33.42 -19.04
CA GLU A 24 24.33 32.92 -17.72
C GLU A 24 25.37 31.97 -17.13
N VAL A 25 26.05 31.19 -17.97
CA VAL A 25 27.21 30.39 -17.57
C VAL A 25 28.33 31.29 -17.01
N ARG A 26 28.64 32.41 -17.68
CA ARG A 26 29.60 33.40 -17.19
C ARG A 26 29.17 33.98 -15.84
N ASP A 27 27.93 34.46 -15.76
CA ASP A 27 27.40 35.10 -14.55
C ASP A 27 27.47 34.13 -13.37
N ARG A 28 27.19 32.84 -13.61
CA ARG A 28 27.34 31.78 -12.61
C ARG A 28 28.79 31.49 -12.20
N PHE A 29 29.77 31.63 -13.10
CA PHE A 29 31.19 31.52 -12.73
C PHE A 29 31.61 32.63 -11.76
N GLU A 30 31.06 33.83 -11.93
CA GLU A 30 31.28 34.98 -11.03
C GLU A 30 30.57 34.75 -9.69
N ASP A 31 29.29 34.37 -9.71
CA ASP A 31 28.47 34.13 -8.51
C ASP A 31 29.02 33.01 -7.62
N GLU A 32 29.51 31.91 -8.21
CA GLU A 32 30.13 30.80 -7.48
C GLU A 32 31.59 31.08 -7.07
N GLY A 33 32.14 32.26 -7.40
CA GLY A 33 33.50 32.67 -7.03
C GLY A 33 34.61 31.88 -7.74
N ILE A 34 34.30 31.26 -8.88
CA ILE A 34 35.23 30.42 -9.65
C ILE A 34 36.12 31.28 -10.57
N GLY A 35 35.63 32.46 -10.96
CA GLY A 35 36.41 33.51 -11.60
C GLY A 35 35.60 34.38 -12.55
N ASP A 36 36.12 35.56 -12.84
CA ASP A 36 35.60 36.47 -13.87
C ASP A 36 36.23 36.11 -15.23
N TYR A 37 35.38 35.82 -16.22
CA TYR A 37 35.80 35.38 -17.54
C TYR A 37 35.07 36.15 -18.64
N ALA A 38 35.77 36.42 -19.74
CA ALA A 38 35.16 37.00 -20.92
C ALA A 38 34.15 36.02 -21.55
N LEU A 39 33.10 36.56 -22.17
CA LEU A 39 32.08 35.76 -22.87
C LEU A 39 32.69 34.91 -24.01
N SER A 40 33.75 35.38 -24.65
CA SER A 40 34.51 34.62 -25.65
C SER A 40 35.14 33.36 -25.03
N THR A 41 35.72 33.48 -23.83
CA THR A 41 36.31 32.34 -23.11
C THR A 41 35.28 31.28 -22.77
N ILE A 42 34.07 31.66 -22.38
CA ILE A 42 32.98 30.70 -22.16
C ILE A 42 32.58 30.02 -23.46
N ARG A 43 32.46 30.77 -24.57
CA ARG A 43 32.18 30.18 -25.89
C ARG A 43 33.27 29.20 -26.33
N ASP A 44 34.53 29.51 -26.06
CA ASP A 44 35.65 28.62 -26.34
C ASP A 44 35.54 27.31 -25.53
N TYR A 45 35.19 27.40 -24.24
CA TYR A 45 34.95 26.22 -23.41
C TYR A 45 33.81 25.34 -23.93
N LEU A 46 32.74 25.95 -24.46
CA LEU A 46 31.60 25.22 -25.02
C LEU A 46 31.87 24.57 -26.39
N ASN A 47 32.99 24.92 -27.04
CA ASN A 47 33.40 24.41 -28.34
C ASN A 47 34.59 23.45 -28.29
N GLU A 48 35.16 23.18 -27.11
CA GLU A 48 36.41 22.42 -26.96
C GLU A 48 36.20 20.90 -27.17
N GLU A 49 37.17 20.24 -27.84
CA GLU A 49 37.03 18.97 -28.56
C GLU A 49 36.69 17.68 -27.77
N PRO A 50 36.85 17.54 -26.43
CA PRO A 50 36.27 16.38 -25.75
C PRO A 50 34.78 16.60 -25.41
N LYS A 51 34.10 17.53 -26.08
CA LYS A 51 32.69 17.90 -25.85
C LYS A 51 31.77 16.68 -25.79
N ASP A 52 31.77 15.83 -26.80
CA ASP A 52 30.76 14.76 -26.91
C ASP A 52 30.99 13.62 -25.91
N GLU A 53 32.24 13.21 -25.67
CA GLU A 53 32.56 12.17 -24.68
C GLU A 53 32.31 12.66 -23.25
N VAL A 54 32.65 13.92 -22.97
CA VAL A 54 32.40 14.55 -21.66
C VAL A 54 30.91 14.75 -21.44
N ILE A 55 30.16 15.21 -22.45
CA ILE A 55 28.69 15.34 -22.38
C ILE A 55 28.05 13.97 -22.14
N LYS A 56 28.39 12.95 -22.93
CA LYS A 56 27.86 11.58 -22.73
C LYS A 56 28.16 11.03 -21.35
N ALA A 57 29.37 11.26 -20.84
CA ALA A 57 29.75 10.84 -19.49
C ALA A 57 28.96 11.60 -18.40
N ILE A 58 28.70 12.89 -18.61
CA ILE A 58 27.88 13.73 -17.72
C ILE A 58 26.43 13.26 -17.73
N GLU A 59 25.84 13.06 -18.91
CA GLU A 59 24.46 12.58 -19.10
C GLU A 59 24.28 11.19 -18.48
N LYS A 60 25.21 10.26 -18.72
CA LYS A 60 25.18 8.93 -18.11
C LYS A 60 25.20 9.00 -16.59
N ARG A 61 26.14 9.77 -16.01
CA ARG A 61 26.20 9.93 -14.56
C ARG A 61 24.94 10.57 -14.00
N HIS A 62 24.35 11.51 -14.72
CA HIS A 62 23.10 12.16 -14.33
C HIS A 62 21.91 11.19 -14.38
N ALA A 63 21.83 10.37 -15.43
CA ALA A 63 20.83 9.30 -15.56
C ALA A 63 20.99 8.25 -14.45
N ASP A 64 22.22 7.85 -14.13
CA ASP A 64 22.51 6.93 -13.02
C ASP A 64 22.03 7.50 -11.68
N VAL A 65 22.27 8.79 -11.42
CA VAL A 65 21.79 9.46 -10.20
C VAL A 65 20.27 9.56 -10.16
N ARG A 66 19.62 9.90 -11.29
CA ARG A 66 18.15 9.89 -11.40
C ARG A 66 17.58 8.50 -11.13
N LEU A 67 18.20 7.46 -11.69
CA LEU A 67 17.79 6.08 -11.50
C LEU A 67 17.89 5.67 -10.02
N GLN A 68 19.03 5.95 -9.36
CA GLN A 68 19.21 5.66 -7.93
C GLN A 68 18.17 6.38 -7.05
N ALA A 69 17.88 7.65 -7.36
CA ALA A 69 16.85 8.40 -6.65
C ALA A 69 15.45 7.81 -6.91
N ALA A 70 15.14 7.41 -8.15
CA ALA A 70 13.88 6.75 -8.48
C ALA A 70 13.72 5.39 -7.76
N GLU A 71 14.78 4.60 -7.66
CA GLU A 71 14.80 3.34 -6.90
C GLU A 71 14.60 3.56 -5.39
N ARG A 72 15.10 4.67 -4.85
CA ARG A 72 14.84 5.06 -3.45
C ARG A 72 13.37 5.38 -3.22
N TYR A 73 12.76 6.17 -4.10
CA TYR A 73 11.33 6.50 -3.99
C TYR A 73 10.43 5.29 -4.24
N GLU A 74 10.82 4.38 -5.13
CA GLU A 74 10.14 3.09 -5.29
C GLU A 74 10.16 2.27 -4.00
N ARG A 75 11.32 2.19 -3.32
CA ARG A 75 11.40 1.50 -2.02
C ARG A 75 10.47 2.12 -0.97
N LEU A 76 10.44 3.44 -0.87
CA LEU A 76 9.53 4.15 0.04
C LEU A 76 8.07 3.90 -0.30
N TYR A 77 7.72 3.87 -1.58
CA TYR A 77 6.38 3.50 -2.04
C TYR A 77 6.01 2.07 -1.65
N GLN A 78 6.91 1.11 -1.83
CA GLN A 78 6.66 -0.29 -1.46
C GLN A 78 6.48 -0.43 0.05
N THR A 79 7.31 0.22 0.88
CA THR A 79 7.12 0.23 2.34
C THR A 79 5.78 0.84 2.73
N ALA A 80 5.40 2.00 2.17
CA ALA A 80 4.10 2.60 2.45
C ALA A 80 2.93 1.70 2.00
N ARG A 81 3.10 0.94 0.91
CA ARG A 81 2.11 -0.05 0.47
C ARG A 81 1.97 -1.20 1.48
N GLU A 82 3.09 -1.74 1.96
CA GLU A 82 3.09 -2.79 2.98
C GLU A 82 2.42 -2.31 4.27
N ASP A 83 2.69 -1.08 4.71
CA ASP A 83 2.03 -0.48 5.87
C ASP A 83 0.52 -0.32 5.64
N HIS A 84 0.11 0.09 4.42
CA HIS A 84 -1.31 0.20 4.06
C HIS A 84 -2.04 -1.15 4.10
N ASP A 85 -1.35 -2.21 3.64
CA ASP A 85 -1.84 -3.59 3.66
C ASP A 85 -1.91 -4.13 5.10
N GLN A 86 -0.96 -3.81 5.98
CA GLN A 86 -1.03 -4.15 7.40
C GLN A 86 -2.16 -3.41 8.14
N LEU A 87 -2.48 -2.19 7.72
CA LEU A 87 -3.65 -1.46 8.21
C LEU A 87 -4.96 -2.00 7.60
N ALA A 88 -4.91 -3.03 6.75
CA ALA A 88 -6.10 -3.76 6.34
C ALA A 88 -6.66 -4.55 7.51
N VAL A 89 -7.93 -4.26 7.79
CA VAL A 89 -8.73 -5.00 8.76
C VAL A 89 -8.90 -6.42 8.25
N GLU A 90 -8.54 -7.38 9.09
CA GLU A 90 -8.99 -8.75 8.97
C GLU A 90 -10.28 -8.93 9.78
N ASP A 91 -11.21 -9.72 9.26
CA ASP A 91 -12.45 -10.04 9.95
C ASP A 91 -12.19 -11.19 10.94
N ASP A 92 -12.26 -10.91 12.24
CA ASP A 92 -12.07 -11.93 13.26
C ASP A 92 -13.35 -12.75 13.46
N PRO A 93 -13.30 -14.10 13.38
CA PRO A 93 -14.46 -14.94 13.64
C PRO A 93 -14.83 -14.88 15.13
N ILE A 94 -16.02 -14.35 15.42
CA ILE A 94 -16.64 -14.48 16.73
C ILE A 94 -17.17 -15.91 16.83
N GLN A 95 -16.55 -16.70 17.70
CA GLN A 95 -17.04 -18.00 18.10
C GLN A 95 -17.72 -17.88 19.46
N ARG A 96 -18.77 -18.68 19.67
CA ARG A 96 -19.31 -18.95 21.00
C ARG A 96 -19.16 -20.42 21.33
N VAL A 97 -19.00 -20.70 22.60
CA VAL A 97 -18.99 -22.04 23.15
C VAL A 97 -20.42 -22.39 23.57
N VAL A 98 -20.96 -23.48 23.01
CA VAL A 98 -22.30 -23.99 23.34
C VAL A 98 -22.21 -25.46 23.76
N PRO A 99 -23.12 -25.95 24.62
CA PRO A 99 -23.11 -27.35 25.01
C PRO A 99 -23.34 -28.23 23.79
N GLN A 100 -22.53 -29.28 23.65
CA GLN A 100 -22.74 -30.29 22.63
C GLN A 100 -24.04 -31.02 22.94
N THR A 101 -24.99 -31.00 22.00
CA THR A 101 -26.26 -31.70 22.15
C THR A 101 -26.35 -32.94 21.27
N GLN A 102 -27.02 -33.98 21.76
CA GLN A 102 -27.45 -35.12 20.96
C GLN A 102 -28.97 -35.07 20.79
N LYS A 103 -29.46 -35.51 19.63
CA LYS A 103 -30.89 -35.60 19.34
C LYS A 103 -31.38 -37.03 19.57
N VAL A 104 -32.50 -37.18 20.26
CA VAL A 104 -33.18 -38.47 20.39
C VAL A 104 -33.77 -38.84 19.02
N PRO A 105 -33.54 -40.07 18.52
CA PRO A 105 -34.14 -40.52 17.26
C PRO A 105 -35.68 -40.34 17.30
N PRO A 106 -36.29 -39.79 16.24
CA PRO A 106 -37.73 -39.52 16.22
C PRO A 106 -38.58 -40.81 16.26
N ASP A 107 -37.99 -41.95 15.92
CA ASP A 107 -38.55 -43.29 15.92
C ASP A 107 -38.26 -44.08 17.21
N ALA A 108 -37.77 -43.43 18.26
CA ALA A 108 -37.53 -44.09 19.54
C ALA A 108 -38.84 -44.56 20.20
N ASP A 109 -38.82 -45.76 20.78
CA ASP A 109 -39.97 -46.44 21.41
C ASP A 109 -40.48 -45.77 22.72
N GLY A 110 -39.99 -44.57 23.07
CA GLY A 110 -40.38 -43.83 24.26
C GLY A 110 -39.37 -42.74 24.66
N PRO A 111 -39.64 -41.98 25.73
CA PRO A 111 -38.71 -40.98 26.24
C PRO A 111 -37.42 -41.63 26.76
N ILE A 112 -36.29 -40.98 26.51
CA ILE A 112 -35.04 -41.34 27.16
C ILE A 112 -34.89 -40.54 28.46
N HIS A 113 -34.14 -41.09 29.41
CA HIS A 113 -33.86 -40.41 30.66
C HIS A 113 -32.45 -39.81 30.61
N SER A 114 -32.37 -38.49 30.56
CA SER A 114 -31.12 -37.74 30.64
C SER A 114 -30.94 -37.21 32.07
N PRO A 115 -29.70 -37.01 32.55
CA PRO A 115 -29.47 -36.15 33.72
C PRO A 115 -30.13 -34.79 33.51
N GLY A 116 -30.65 -34.17 34.56
CA GLY A 116 -31.15 -32.81 34.54
C GLY A 116 -30.02 -31.82 34.27
N TRP A 117 -30.33 -30.68 33.67
CA TRP A 117 -29.36 -29.62 33.45
C TRP A 117 -30.03 -28.27 33.55
N GLU A 118 -29.24 -27.28 33.94
CA GLU A 118 -29.63 -25.88 33.99
C GLU A 118 -28.53 -25.00 33.41
N GLN A 119 -28.93 -23.84 32.90
CA GLN A 119 -27.99 -22.84 32.40
C GLN A 119 -27.42 -22.07 33.58
N VAL A 120 -26.09 -21.89 33.58
CA VAL A 120 -25.40 -21.06 34.56
C VAL A 120 -25.41 -19.63 34.03
N GLU A 121 -25.76 -18.65 34.86
CA GLU A 121 -25.75 -17.24 34.46
C GLU A 121 -24.36 -16.61 34.65
N PRO A 122 -23.97 -15.61 33.82
CA PRO A 122 -22.74 -14.86 34.04
C PRO A 122 -22.69 -14.22 35.43
N GLY A 123 -21.66 -14.56 36.21
CA GLY A 123 -21.48 -14.08 37.59
C GLY A 123 -21.94 -15.03 38.69
N ASP A 124 -22.45 -16.22 38.35
CA ASP A 124 -22.63 -17.33 39.30
C ASP A 124 -21.24 -17.86 39.76
N GLU A 125 -21.16 -18.46 40.95
CA GLU A 125 -19.93 -19.09 41.48
C GLU A 125 -19.43 -20.20 40.56
N ASP A 126 -20.35 -20.90 39.90
CA ASP A 126 -20.05 -21.96 38.95
C ASP A 126 -19.73 -21.43 37.52
N TRP A 127 -19.68 -20.11 37.30
CA TRP A 127 -19.33 -19.53 36.00
C TRP A 127 -17.83 -19.66 35.73
N PRO A 128 -17.39 -20.38 34.67
CA PRO A 128 -15.98 -20.60 34.42
C PRO A 128 -15.24 -19.33 33.99
N GLU A 129 -13.99 -19.17 34.46
CA GLU A 129 -13.14 -18.01 34.11
C GLU A 129 -12.84 -17.88 32.61
N TRP A 130 -12.93 -18.97 31.86
CA TRP A 130 -12.70 -18.98 30.41
C TRP A 130 -13.93 -18.53 29.61
N ALA A 131 -15.13 -18.54 30.21
CA ALA A 131 -16.38 -18.28 29.52
C ALA A 131 -16.65 -16.77 29.40
N THR A 132 -17.01 -16.36 28.19
CA THR A 132 -17.41 -14.99 27.86
C THR A 132 -18.93 -14.82 27.94
N ASP A 133 -19.41 -13.58 28.01
CA ASP A 133 -20.85 -13.26 28.05
C ASP A 133 -21.69 -13.82 26.88
N ARG A 134 -21.04 -14.32 25.82
CA ARG A 134 -21.68 -14.90 24.63
C ARG A 134 -21.82 -16.42 24.69
N ASP A 135 -21.15 -17.06 25.64
CA ASP A 135 -21.09 -18.50 25.78
C ASP A 135 -22.31 -19.02 26.55
N VAL A 136 -22.74 -20.24 26.22
CA VAL A 136 -23.84 -20.91 26.91
C VAL A 136 -23.23 -21.97 27.82
N VAL A 137 -23.09 -21.63 29.10
CA VAL A 137 -22.59 -22.55 30.12
C VAL A 137 -23.76 -23.28 30.77
N ILE A 138 -23.62 -24.59 30.95
CA ILE A 138 -24.62 -25.40 31.67
C ILE A 138 -23.96 -26.16 32.81
N ARG A 139 -24.75 -26.59 33.78
CA ARG A 139 -24.35 -27.61 34.76
C ARG A 139 -25.38 -28.73 34.80
N PHE A 140 -24.91 -29.95 35.03
CA PHE A 140 -25.79 -31.09 35.25
C PHE A 140 -26.22 -31.13 36.71
N THR A 141 -27.50 -31.39 36.94
CA THR A 141 -28.10 -31.59 38.26
C THR A 141 -28.30 -33.09 38.53
N ASP A 142 -28.55 -33.43 39.80
CA ASP A 142 -28.81 -34.82 40.21
C ASP A 142 -30.20 -35.32 39.81
N ASP A 143 -31.05 -34.43 39.30
CA ASP A 143 -32.37 -34.76 38.80
C ASP A 143 -32.31 -35.56 37.50
N ARG A 144 -33.43 -36.19 37.14
CA ARG A 144 -33.60 -36.83 35.83
C ARG A 144 -34.67 -36.10 35.04
N ARG A 145 -34.38 -35.92 33.75
CA ARG A 145 -35.29 -35.32 32.79
C ARG A 145 -35.66 -36.35 31.72
N GLU A 146 -36.95 -36.50 31.49
CA GLU A 146 -37.46 -37.23 30.34
C GLU A 146 -37.29 -36.36 29.10
N VAL A 147 -36.65 -36.92 28.07
CA VAL A 147 -36.40 -36.27 26.78
C VAL A 147 -37.13 -37.07 25.72
N MET A 148 -38.08 -36.42 25.04
CA MET A 148 -38.97 -37.08 24.10
C MET A 148 -38.25 -37.39 22.77
N PRO A 149 -38.75 -38.36 21.98
CA PRO A 149 -38.28 -38.59 20.62
C PRO A 149 -38.28 -37.29 19.79
N GLY A 150 -37.15 -37.00 19.14
CA GLY A 150 -36.95 -35.77 18.37
C GLY A 150 -36.46 -34.56 19.16
N GLU A 151 -36.38 -34.61 20.49
CA GLU A 151 -35.80 -33.54 21.32
C GLU A 151 -34.27 -33.66 21.43
N SER A 152 -33.61 -32.54 21.71
CA SER A 152 -32.16 -32.47 21.90
C SER A 152 -31.83 -32.31 23.39
N PHE A 153 -30.77 -32.97 23.83
CA PHE A 153 -30.27 -32.90 25.20
C PHE A 153 -28.74 -32.77 25.22
N PRO A 154 -28.16 -32.10 26.23
CA PRO A 154 -26.72 -31.92 26.31
C PRO A 154 -25.99 -33.22 26.65
N VAL A 155 -24.81 -33.39 26.08
CA VAL A 155 -23.97 -34.57 26.25
C VAL A 155 -23.06 -34.39 27.47
N ARG A 156 -23.08 -35.40 28.34
CA ARG A 156 -22.22 -35.48 29.52
C ARG A 156 -20.89 -36.16 29.19
N GLY A 157 -19.80 -35.58 29.67
CA GLY A 157 -18.46 -36.14 29.66
C GLY A 157 -18.31 -37.33 30.59
N VAL A 158 -17.18 -38.03 30.47
CA VAL A 158 -16.87 -39.22 31.31
C VAL A 158 -16.62 -38.82 32.77
N ASP A 159 -16.09 -37.61 32.97
CA ASP A 159 -15.88 -36.93 34.24
C ASP A 159 -17.18 -36.33 34.84
N GLY A 160 -18.28 -36.39 34.09
CA GLY A 160 -19.57 -35.86 34.51
C GLY A 160 -19.80 -34.39 34.17
N SER A 161 -18.86 -33.71 33.52
CA SER A 161 -19.00 -32.32 33.09
C SER A 161 -19.73 -32.20 31.73
N PRO A 162 -20.26 -31.02 31.37
CA PRO A 162 -20.80 -30.79 30.03
C PRO A 162 -19.71 -30.79 28.96
N LYS A 163 -19.98 -31.47 27.84
CA LYS A 163 -19.18 -31.30 26.64
C LYS A 163 -19.62 -30.05 25.89
N TYR A 164 -18.66 -29.33 25.34
CA TYR A 164 -18.91 -28.11 24.57
C TYR A 164 -18.42 -28.24 23.12
N THR A 165 -19.02 -27.46 22.23
CA THR A 165 -18.58 -27.25 20.85
C THR A 165 -18.53 -25.75 20.55
N SER A 166 -17.63 -25.35 19.65
CA SER A 166 -17.57 -23.98 19.15
C SER A 166 -18.56 -23.81 17.99
N GLU A 167 -19.39 -22.78 18.04
CA GLU A 167 -20.28 -22.36 16.97
C GLU A 167 -19.87 -20.98 16.45
N PHE A 168 -19.91 -20.80 15.13
CA PHE A 168 -19.68 -19.51 14.50
C PHE A 168 -20.89 -18.59 14.70
N VAL A 169 -20.68 -17.44 15.33
CA VAL A 169 -21.74 -16.45 15.60
C VAL A 169 -21.75 -15.33 14.58
N GLY A 170 -20.57 -14.97 14.06
CA GLY A 170 -20.41 -13.89 13.09
C GLY A 170 -18.96 -13.43 12.97
N LEU A 171 -18.75 -12.34 12.24
CA LEU A 171 -17.44 -11.70 12.10
C LEU A 171 -17.42 -10.40 12.91
N ARG A 172 -16.39 -10.22 13.74
CA ARG A 172 -16.05 -8.92 14.29
C ARG A 172 -15.25 -8.19 13.22
N ARG A 173 -15.90 -7.23 12.56
CA ARG A 173 -15.20 -6.25 11.74
C ARG A 173 -14.46 -5.30 12.67
N ASP A 174 -13.14 -5.39 12.70
CA ASP A 174 -12.37 -4.29 13.25
C ASP A 174 -12.64 -3.05 12.38
N GLN A 175 -12.87 -1.89 13.00
CA GLN A 175 -13.07 -0.69 12.20
C GLN A 175 -11.70 -0.25 11.67
N PRO A 176 -11.56 -0.05 10.35
CA PRO A 176 -10.30 0.41 9.81
C PRO A 176 -10.00 1.79 10.39
N ASP A 177 -8.77 2.01 10.83
CA ASP A 177 -8.31 3.36 11.15
C ASP A 177 -8.23 4.17 9.84
N LEU A 178 -9.36 4.83 9.53
CA LEU A 178 -9.54 5.56 8.28
C LEU A 178 -8.51 6.69 8.15
N GLN A 179 -8.05 7.27 9.25
CA GLN A 179 -7.09 8.37 9.22
C GLN A 179 -5.70 7.88 8.84
N SER A 180 -5.20 6.83 9.50
CA SER A 180 -3.88 6.28 9.16
C SER A 180 -3.84 5.78 7.71
N ARG A 181 -4.87 5.07 7.25
CA ARG A 181 -4.96 4.60 5.86
C ARG A 181 -4.99 5.74 4.84
N GLN A 182 -5.65 6.86 5.16
CA GLN A 182 -5.63 8.05 4.30
C GLN A 182 -4.24 8.70 4.26
N MET A 183 -3.54 8.75 5.39
CA MET A 183 -2.17 9.28 5.45
C MET A 183 -1.21 8.42 4.63
N THR A 184 -1.24 7.09 4.80
CA THR A 184 -0.38 6.18 4.02
C THR A 184 -0.63 6.31 2.51
N ARG A 185 -1.90 6.46 2.08
CA ARG A 185 -2.22 6.72 0.66
C ARG A 185 -1.63 8.04 0.15
N ARG A 186 -1.62 9.09 0.97
CA ARG A 186 -1.00 10.38 0.61
C ARG A 186 0.51 10.24 0.48
N GLU A 187 1.16 9.51 1.38
CA GLU A 187 2.59 9.22 1.33
C GLU A 187 2.96 8.42 0.08
N MET A 188 2.21 7.36 -0.24
CA MET A 188 2.36 6.60 -1.48
C MET A 188 2.27 7.49 -2.72
N ALA A 189 1.26 8.36 -2.78
CA ALA A 189 1.08 9.31 -3.89
C ALA A 189 2.25 10.31 -3.98
N SER A 190 2.77 10.76 -2.83
CA SER A 190 3.94 11.66 -2.78
C SER A 190 5.17 10.99 -3.37
N HIS A 191 5.50 9.77 -2.94
CA HIS A 191 6.68 9.06 -3.42
C HIS A 191 6.61 8.68 -4.90
N LEU A 192 5.42 8.33 -5.41
CA LEU A 192 5.23 8.11 -6.84
C LEU A 192 5.44 9.41 -7.64
N ARG A 193 4.96 10.53 -7.14
CA ARG A 193 5.12 11.83 -7.80
C ARG A 193 6.60 12.25 -7.81
N GLU A 194 7.29 12.13 -6.68
CA GLU A 194 8.73 12.37 -6.56
C GLU A 194 9.56 11.46 -7.47
N LYS A 195 9.20 10.17 -7.57
CA LYS A 195 9.84 9.23 -8.51
C LYS A 195 9.68 9.69 -9.96
N ALA A 196 8.46 10.07 -10.34
CA ALA A 196 8.14 10.53 -11.68
C ALA A 196 8.84 11.86 -12.03
N ASP A 197 8.93 12.79 -11.08
CA ASP A 197 9.66 14.05 -11.22
C ASP A 197 11.17 13.81 -11.46
N VAL A 198 11.78 12.91 -10.68
CA VAL A 198 13.20 12.55 -10.83
C VAL A 198 13.49 11.88 -12.18
N LEU A 199 12.58 11.03 -12.65
CA LEU A 199 12.67 10.42 -13.97
C LEU A 199 12.37 11.38 -15.12
N GLY A 200 11.88 12.59 -14.80
CA GLY A 200 11.57 13.64 -15.77
C GLY A 200 10.25 13.42 -16.51
N VAL A 201 9.36 12.57 -15.99
CA VAL A 201 8.05 12.29 -16.61
C VAL A 201 7.21 13.56 -16.73
N TYR A 202 7.27 14.44 -15.72
CA TYR A 202 6.54 15.71 -15.68
C TYR A 202 7.37 16.94 -16.10
N SER A 203 8.69 16.80 -16.25
CA SER A 203 9.58 17.91 -16.67
C SER A 203 9.73 18.03 -18.18
N THR A 204 9.02 17.22 -18.97
CA THR A 204 9.03 17.31 -20.44
C THR A 204 8.10 18.42 -20.92
N ASP A 205 8.31 19.65 -20.44
CA ASP A 205 8.05 20.82 -21.27
C ASP A 205 9.10 20.79 -22.38
N ILE A 206 8.71 20.14 -23.48
CA ILE A 206 9.46 20.08 -24.72
C ILE A 206 9.58 21.53 -25.24
N ASN A 207 10.64 22.23 -24.83
CA ASN A 207 11.06 23.46 -25.47
C ASN A 207 11.81 23.08 -26.76
N MET A 208 11.07 22.54 -27.74
CA MET A 208 11.52 22.31 -29.11
C MET A 208 11.71 23.66 -29.78
N ASN A 209 12.86 24.29 -29.56
CA ASN A 209 13.25 25.48 -30.29
C ASN A 209 14.55 25.20 -31.06
N VAL A 210 14.47 24.34 -32.07
CA VAL A 210 15.42 24.34 -33.21
C VAL A 210 14.63 24.01 -34.48
N ASN A 211 14.50 25.03 -35.33
CA ASN A 211 13.96 25.03 -36.70
C ASN A 211 13.96 23.66 -37.41
N GLY A 212 12.76 23.17 -37.72
CA GLY A 212 12.55 22.02 -38.60
C GLY A 212 11.21 21.35 -38.35
N GLU A 213 10.13 21.97 -38.82
CA GLU A 213 8.82 21.38 -39.16
C GLU A 213 8.42 20.12 -38.35
N LEU A 214 7.76 20.35 -37.21
CA LEU A 214 7.13 19.29 -36.43
C LEU A 214 5.68 19.13 -36.90
N ASP A 215 5.41 18.03 -37.58
CA ASP A 215 4.05 17.57 -37.88
C ASP A 215 3.40 17.10 -36.57
N THR A 216 2.66 17.99 -35.90
CA THR A 216 1.89 17.66 -34.70
C THR A 216 0.65 16.88 -35.09
N SER A 217 0.80 15.58 -35.29
CA SER A 217 -0.31 14.64 -35.14
C SER A 217 0.00 13.71 -33.96
N VAL A 218 -0.50 14.09 -32.79
CA VAL A 218 -0.77 13.12 -31.72
C VAL A 218 -1.96 12.30 -32.22
N SER A 219 -1.70 11.30 -33.05
CA SER A 219 -2.69 10.30 -33.40
C SER A 219 -2.85 9.40 -32.17
N LEU A 220 -3.76 9.77 -31.28
CA LEU A 220 -4.35 8.82 -30.35
C LEU A 220 -4.90 7.68 -31.19
N ASP A 221 -4.48 6.45 -30.89
CA ASP A 221 -5.08 5.25 -31.44
C ASP A 221 -6.62 5.33 -31.26
N ALA A 222 -7.35 4.99 -32.32
CA ALA A 222 -8.81 5.11 -32.36
C ALA A 222 -9.48 4.29 -31.25
N GLU A 223 -8.83 3.22 -30.80
CA GLU A 223 -9.30 2.38 -29.69
C GLU A 223 -9.19 3.12 -28.34
N ALA A 224 -8.07 3.81 -28.10
CA ALA A 224 -7.88 4.62 -26.89
C ALA A 224 -8.82 5.85 -26.85
N ALA A 225 -9.09 6.48 -27.99
CA ALA A 225 -10.00 7.63 -28.09
C ALA A 225 -11.49 7.25 -27.98
N ALA A 226 -11.84 5.98 -28.20
CA ALA A 226 -13.18 5.45 -27.98
C ALA A 226 -13.41 5.12 -26.50
N ALA A 227 -12.44 4.44 -25.85
CA ALA A 227 -12.53 4.08 -24.43
C ALA A 227 -12.68 5.29 -23.50
N ILE A 228 -11.96 6.39 -23.79
CA ILE A 228 -12.06 7.63 -23.00
C ILE A 228 -13.44 8.29 -23.18
N ARG A 229 -14.04 8.21 -24.37
CA ARG A 229 -15.35 8.80 -24.65
C ARG A 229 -16.50 8.03 -24.00
N GLU A 230 -16.39 6.70 -23.94
CA GLU A 230 -17.39 5.85 -23.30
C GLU A 230 -17.35 6.03 -21.77
N ALA A 231 -16.15 6.09 -21.18
CA ALA A 231 -15.99 6.31 -19.74
C ALA A 231 -16.47 7.69 -19.24
N THR A 232 -16.52 8.72 -20.10
CA THR A 232 -17.03 10.05 -19.71
C THR A 232 -18.52 10.26 -19.98
N LEU A 233 -19.22 9.30 -20.59
CA LEU A 233 -20.66 9.39 -20.85
C LEU A 233 -21.52 8.66 -19.80
N ASP A 234 -20.93 7.78 -18.99
CA ASP A 234 -21.65 7.02 -17.95
C ASP A 234 -21.73 7.75 -16.58
N ASP A 235 -21.15 8.95 -16.47
CA ASP A 235 -21.08 9.76 -15.24
C ASP A 235 -21.99 11.03 -15.26
N GLU A 236 -22.96 11.13 -16.19
CA GLU A 236 -24.08 12.11 -16.17
C GLU A 236 -25.46 11.43 -16.10
#